data_AF-A0A098E9J5-F1
#
_entry.id   AF-A0A098E9J5-F1
#
_cell.length_a   1.000
_cell.length_b   1.000
_cell.length_c   1.000
_cell.angle_alpha   90.00
_cell.angle_beta   90.00
_cell.angle_gamma   90.00
#
_symmetry.space_group_name_H-M   'P 1'
#
loop_
_entity.id
_entity.type
_entity.pdbx_description
1 polymer ?
#
loop_
_entity_poly.entity_id
_entity_poly.type
_entity_poly.pdbx_seq_one_letter_code
_entity_poly.pdbx_strand_id
1 'polypeptide(L)'
;MEYCPKCKSKNIRKDGIVKQKQRYLCKECQYHFTVEEVGKSFKLKRDALVLYLEGLDFRSIGRFLDVSHVTVFNLIKKFGKKLDEIRSSEDIKVVEIDEMHTYIGSKKNFVGCGLLLIEMGIIHQL
;
A
#
# COMPACT_ATOMS: atom_id res chain seq x y z
N MET A 1 -23.68 -13.11 -0.04
CA MET A 1 -22.34 -13.61 -0.42
C MET A 1 -22.50 -14.63 -1.54
N GLU A 2 -21.92 -14.37 -2.71
CA GLU A 2 -22.13 -15.18 -3.92
C GLU A 2 -20.88 -15.97 -4.35
N TYR A 3 -19.69 -15.52 -3.96
CA TYR A 3 -18.42 -16.07 -4.40
C TYR A 3 -17.46 -16.26 -3.22
N CYS A 4 -16.58 -17.25 -3.31
CA CYS A 4 -15.47 -17.40 -2.38
C CYS A 4 -14.47 -16.26 -2.55
N PRO A 5 -14.07 -15.55 -1.48
CA PRO A 5 -13.16 -14.41 -1.57
C PRO A 5 -11.71 -14.82 -1.93
N LYS A 6 -11.36 -16.10 -1.74
CA LYS A 6 -10.03 -16.67 -2.03
C LYS A 6 -9.88 -17.17 -3.47
N CYS A 7 -10.81 -18.02 -3.93
CA CYS A 7 -10.72 -18.68 -5.25
C CYS A 7 -11.80 -18.25 -6.24
N LYS A 8 -12.72 -17.35 -5.85
CA LYS A 8 -13.82 -16.84 -6.69
C LYS A 8 -14.84 -17.89 -7.16
N SER A 9 -14.81 -19.12 -6.63
CA SER A 9 -15.84 -20.13 -6.91
C SER A 9 -17.20 -19.76 -6.31
N LYS A 10 -18.28 -20.11 -7.01
CA LYS A 10 -19.68 -20.01 -6.55
C LYS A 10 -20.10 -21.15 -5.61
N ASN A 11 -19.31 -22.23 -5.52
CA ASN A 11 -19.67 -23.42 -4.75
C ASN A 11 -19.39 -23.21 -3.25
N ILE A 12 -20.30 -22.49 -2.59
CA ILE A 12 -20.19 -22.09 -1.19
C ILE A 12 -21.42 -22.57 -0.40
N ARG A 13 -21.24 -22.93 0.87
CA ARG A 13 -22.33 -23.27 1.79
C ARG A 13 -22.19 -22.55 3.11
N LYS A 14 -23.30 -22.38 3.83
CA LYS A 14 -23.30 -21.90 5.22
C LYS A 14 -22.58 -22.91 6.12
N ASP A 15 -21.80 -22.40 7.06
CA ASP A 15 -20.90 -23.17 7.93
C ASP A 15 -20.84 -22.55 9.34
N GLY A 16 -22.02 -22.45 9.98
CA GLY A 16 -22.16 -21.90 11.33
C GLY A 16 -22.10 -20.37 11.41
N ILE A 17 -22.07 -19.85 12.63
CA ILE A 17 -22.05 -18.41 12.93
C ILE A 17 -20.84 -18.13 13.82
N VAL A 18 -20.06 -17.09 13.49
CA VAL A 18 -18.89 -16.66 14.27
C VAL A 18 -19.00 -15.16 14.51
N LYS A 19 -18.87 -14.73 15.77
CA LYS A 19 -19.00 -13.31 16.17
C LYS A 19 -20.28 -12.65 15.61
N GLN A 20 -21.40 -13.36 15.75
CA GLN A 20 -22.73 -12.92 15.25
C GLN A 20 -22.82 -12.73 13.72
N LYS A 21 -21.82 -13.19 12.95
CA LYS A 21 -21.84 -13.17 11.48
C LYS A 21 -21.91 -14.58 10.92
N GLN A 22 -22.67 -14.74 9.84
CA GLN A 22 -22.73 -16.01 9.10
C GLN A 22 -21.33 -16.36 8.56
N ARG A 23 -20.84 -17.56 8.90
CA ARG A 23 -19.65 -18.15 8.30
C ARG A 23 -20.04 -19.04 7.12
N TYR A 24 -19.19 -19.08 6.11
CA TYR A 24 -19.35 -19.86 4.90
C TYR A 24 -18.10 -20.72 4.67
N LEU A 25 -18.29 -21.87 4.03
CA LEU A 25 -17.24 -22.76 3.56
C LEU A 25 -17.30 -22.84 2.04
N CYS A 26 -16.17 -22.64 1.37
CA CYS A 26 -16.02 -22.92 -0.05
C CYS A 26 -15.70 -24.41 -0.25
N LYS A 27 -16.48 -25.11 -1.07
CA LYS A 27 -16.26 -26.54 -1.35
C LYS A 27 -15.06 -26.80 -2.26
N GLU A 28 -14.68 -25.84 -3.10
CA GLU A 28 -13.54 -25.99 -4.02
C GLU A 28 -12.19 -25.87 -3.30
N CYS A 29 -12.00 -24.83 -2.49
CA CYS A 29 -10.70 -24.54 -1.85
C CYS A 29 -10.67 -24.78 -0.34
N GLN A 30 -11.76 -25.33 0.22
CA GLN A 30 -11.96 -25.59 1.66
C GLN A 30 -11.71 -24.37 2.56
N TYR A 31 -11.82 -23.15 2.00
CA TYR A 31 -11.62 -21.92 2.75
C TYR A 31 -12.89 -21.53 3.50
N HIS A 32 -12.73 -21.21 4.78
CA HIS A 32 -13.79 -20.67 5.61
C HIS A 32 -13.71 -19.15 5.69
N PHE A 33 -14.83 -18.46 5.55
CA PHE A 33 -14.87 -17.01 5.49
C PHE A 33 -16.20 -16.44 5.98
N THR A 34 -16.15 -15.20 6.47
CA THR A 34 -17.30 -14.43 6.96
C THR A 34 -17.46 -13.10 6.23
N VAL A 35 -16.56 -12.79 5.30
CA VAL A 35 -16.45 -11.51 4.59
C VAL A 35 -16.31 -11.72 3.08
N GLU A 36 -16.69 -10.71 2.30
CA GLU A 36 -16.69 -10.73 0.83
C GLU A 36 -15.31 -10.53 0.20
N GLU A 37 -14.39 -9.89 0.91
CA GLU A 37 -13.02 -9.66 0.45
C GLU A 37 -11.98 -10.08 1.50
N VAL A 38 -10.88 -10.69 1.04
CA VAL A 38 -9.74 -10.98 1.92
C VAL A 38 -8.83 -9.75 2.01
N GLY A 39 -8.91 -9.05 3.14
CA GLY A 39 -8.02 -7.93 3.47
C GLY A 39 -8.47 -6.60 2.88
N LYS A 40 -7.52 -5.70 2.60
CA LYS A 40 -7.80 -4.37 2.05
C LYS A 40 -8.20 -4.43 0.57
N SER A 41 -9.11 -3.55 0.17
CA SER A 41 -9.62 -3.45 -1.21
C SER A 41 -8.48 -3.22 -2.20
N PHE A 42 -8.70 -3.68 -3.44
CA PHE A 42 -7.70 -3.49 -4.50
C PHE A 42 -7.44 -2.01 -4.79
N LYS A 43 -8.49 -1.18 -4.75
CA LYS A 43 -8.39 0.28 -4.91
C LYS A 43 -7.44 0.89 -3.88
N LEU A 44 -7.62 0.59 -2.59
CA LEU A 44 -6.75 1.12 -1.53
C LEU A 44 -5.28 0.73 -1.74
N LYS A 45 -5.03 -0.52 -2.16
CA LYS A 45 -3.65 -0.98 -2.44
C LYS A 45 -3.02 -0.24 -3.62
N ARG A 46 -3.80 0.05 -4.67
CA ARG A 46 -3.36 0.83 -5.83
C ARG A 46 -3.07 2.27 -5.41
N ASP A 47 -4.00 2.91 -4.69
CA ASP A 47 -3.87 4.29 -4.26
C ASP A 47 -2.64 4.46 -3.34
N ALA A 48 -2.42 3.51 -2.41
CA ALA A 48 -1.23 3.50 -1.55
C ALA A 48 0.07 3.38 -2.34
N LEU A 49 0.09 2.59 -3.42
CA LEU A 49 1.26 2.42 -4.28
C LEU A 49 1.54 3.69 -5.08
N VAL A 50 0.51 4.31 -5.66
CA VAL A 50 0.65 5.57 -6.40
C VAL A 50 1.21 6.65 -5.49
N LEU A 51 0.61 6.87 -4.32
CA LEU A 51 1.08 7.90 -3.38
C LEU A 51 2.52 7.65 -2.91
N TYR A 52 2.93 6.39 -2.76
CA TYR A 52 4.31 6.06 -2.43
C TYR A 52 5.28 6.40 -3.57
N LEU A 53 4.88 6.16 -4.83
CA LEU A 53 5.69 6.52 -6.01
C LEU A 53 5.76 8.04 -6.23
N GLU A 54 4.72 8.79 -5.83
CA GLU A 54 4.71 10.26 -5.78
C GLU A 54 5.58 10.83 -4.64
N GLY A 55 6.20 9.97 -3.82
CA GLY A 55 7.15 10.37 -2.77
C GLY A 55 6.52 10.65 -1.40
N LEU A 56 5.24 10.36 -1.19
CA LEU A 56 4.65 10.51 0.14
C LEU A 56 5.20 9.46 1.11
N ASP A 57 5.42 9.86 2.36
CA ASP A 57 5.85 8.95 3.41
C ASP A 57 4.71 8.03 3.89
N PHE A 58 5.06 6.91 4.54
CA PHE A 58 4.07 5.92 4.99
C PHE A 58 3.04 6.50 5.97
N ARG A 59 3.41 7.55 6.71
CA ARG A 59 2.52 8.18 7.70
C ARG A 59 1.49 9.08 7.04
N SER A 60 1.88 9.87 6.04
CA SER A 60 1.01 10.73 5.25
C SER A 60 0.04 9.89 4.43
N ILE A 61 0.52 8.84 3.78
CA ILE A 61 -0.33 7.88 3.07
C ILE A 61 -1.33 7.23 4.03
N GLY A 62 -0.87 6.80 5.21
CA GLY A 62 -1.73 6.20 6.22
C GLY A 62 -2.85 7.15 6.68
N ARG A 63 -2.52 8.42 6.88
CA ARG A 63 -3.51 9.48 7.19
C ARG A 63 -4.49 9.70 6.04
N PHE A 64 -4.00 9.76 4.81
CA PHE A 64 -4.83 10.00 3.62
C PHE A 64 -5.81 8.85 3.34
N LEU A 65 -5.37 7.60 3.53
CA LEU A 65 -6.16 6.40 3.25
C LEU A 65 -6.86 5.81 4.49
N ASP A 66 -6.79 6.48 5.63
CA ASP A 66 -7.30 6.02 6.93
C ASP A 66 -6.87 4.58 7.28
N VAL A 67 -5.56 4.33 7.18
CA VAL A 67 -4.93 3.06 7.57
C VAL A 67 -3.66 3.30 8.35
N SER A 68 -3.24 2.33 9.17
CA SER A 68 -1.98 2.47 9.89
C SER A 68 -0.79 2.54 8.91
N HIS A 69 0.19 3.37 9.21
CA HIS A 69 1.44 3.46 8.44
C HIS A 69 2.14 2.10 8.30
N VAL A 70 2.01 1.21 9.30
CA VAL A 70 2.49 -0.18 9.26
C VAL A 70 1.79 -1.00 8.16
N THR A 71 0.49 -0.77 7.95
CA THR A 71 -0.26 -1.41 6.87
C THR A 71 0.28 -0.94 5.52
N VAL A 72 0.53 0.37 5.36
CA VAL A 72 1.11 0.94 4.14
C VAL A 72 2.49 0.32 3.87
N PHE A 73 3.37 0.34 4.87
CA PHE A 73 4.71 -0.26 4.77
C PHE A 73 4.65 -1.73 4.31
N ASN A 74 3.80 -2.55 4.94
CA ASN A 74 3.66 -3.95 4.57
C ASN A 74 3.10 -4.15 3.16
N LEU A 75 2.22 -3.26 2.68
CA LEU A 75 1.73 -3.27 1.31
C LEU A 75 2.84 -2.97 0.32
N ILE A 76 3.58 -1.87 0.52
CA ILE A 76 4.70 -1.48 -0.35
C ILE A 76 5.78 -2.56 -0.39
N LYS A 77 6.15 -3.11 0.76
CA LYS A 77 7.10 -4.24 0.84
C LYS A 77 6.62 -5.47 0.07
N LYS A 78 5.32 -5.77 0.10
CA LYS A 78 4.74 -6.90 -0.65
C LYS A 78 4.74 -6.64 -2.16
N PHE A 79 4.56 -5.40 -2.60
CA PHE A 79 4.71 -5.04 -4.01
C PHE A 79 6.15 -5.16 -4.48
N GLY A 80 7.13 -4.65 -3.71
CA GLY A 80 8.56 -4.77 -4.03
C GLY A 80 8.98 -6.23 -4.25
N LYS A 81 8.59 -7.14 -3.36
CA LYS A 81 8.89 -8.57 -3.52
C LYS A 81 8.34 -9.21 -4.79
N LYS A 82 7.20 -8.73 -5.29
CA LYS A 82 6.64 -9.21 -6.57
C LYS A 82 7.39 -8.65 -7.78
N LEU A 83 7.97 -7.45 -7.64
CA LEU A 83 8.78 -6.85 -8.68
C LEU A 83 10.15 -7.51 -8.78
N ASP A 84 10.68 -8.09 -7.69
CA ASP A 84 11.94 -8.84 -7.74
C ASP A 84 11.89 -10.05 -8.71
N GLU A 85 10.70 -10.58 -9.01
CA GLU A 85 10.49 -11.60 -10.07
C GLU A 85 10.67 -11.05 -11.50
N ILE A 86 10.60 -9.73 -11.66
CA ILE A 86 10.66 -9.01 -12.95
C ILE A 86 12.00 -8.27 -13.12
N ARG A 87 12.70 -7.96 -12.03
CA ARG A 87 14.00 -7.26 -12.07
C ARG A 87 15.00 -8.09 -12.88
N SER A 88 15.66 -7.45 -13.85
CA SER A 88 16.76 -8.10 -14.57
C SER A 88 17.87 -8.46 -13.59
N SER A 89 18.60 -9.54 -13.87
CA SER A 89 19.78 -9.95 -13.11
C SER A 89 21.00 -9.05 -13.36
N GLU A 90 20.84 -7.98 -14.15
CA GLU A 90 21.90 -7.04 -14.45
C GLU A 90 22.02 -6.04 -13.30
N ASP A 91 23.26 -5.82 -12.84
CA ASP A 91 23.56 -4.84 -11.80
C ASP A 91 23.15 -3.44 -12.29
N ILE A 92 21.97 -2.99 -11.86
CA ILE A 92 21.56 -1.60 -12.02
C ILE A 92 22.52 -0.79 -11.15
N LYS A 93 23.48 -0.13 -11.79
CA LYS A 93 24.25 0.96 -11.17
C LYS A 93 23.28 2.08 -10.85
N VAL A 94 22.79 2.09 -9.61
CA VAL A 94 22.08 3.22 -9.05
C VAL A 94 23.10 4.34 -8.91
N VAL A 95 23.12 5.26 -9.87
CA VAL A 95 23.82 6.53 -9.73
C VAL A 95 22.95 7.40 -8.84
N GLU A 96 23.38 7.56 -7.59
CA GLU A 96 22.80 8.51 -6.66
C GLU A 96 22.96 9.92 -7.27
N ILE A 97 21.88 10.67 -7.44
CA ILE A 97 21.94 12.08 -7.82
C ILE A 97 22.38 12.85 -6.57
N ASP A 98 23.66 12.76 -6.22
CA ASP A 98 24.23 13.45 -5.08
C ASP A 98 24.63 14.88 -5.47
N GLU A 99 23.63 15.69 -5.83
CA GLU A 99 23.82 17.12 -6.15
C GLU A 99 22.78 18.05 -5.51
N MET A 100 21.87 17.55 -4.66
CA MET A 100 20.98 18.42 -3.86
C MET A 100 21.41 18.58 -2.39
N HIS A 101 22.28 17.71 -1.87
CA HIS A 101 22.59 17.71 -0.43
C HIS A 101 23.59 18.78 0.01
N THR A 102 24.36 19.38 -0.91
CA THR A 102 25.33 20.43 -0.55
C THR A 102 24.68 21.79 -0.24
N TYR A 103 23.44 22.04 -0.70
CA TYR A 103 22.78 23.32 -0.47
C TYR A 103 22.01 23.42 0.87
N ILE A 104 21.84 22.30 1.59
CA ILE A 104 21.16 22.24 2.90
C ILE A 104 22.19 22.22 4.05
N GLY A 105 23.45 22.57 3.78
CA GLY A 105 24.55 22.54 4.76
C GLY A 105 24.52 23.63 5.84
N SER A 106 23.54 24.54 5.86
CA SER A 106 23.59 25.69 6.78
C SER A 106 22.22 26.22 7.20
N LYS A 107 21.39 25.39 7.84
CA LYS A 107 20.34 25.90 8.73
C LYS A 107 20.12 25.01 9.95
N LYS A 108 20.70 25.42 11.08
CA LYS A 108 20.36 24.93 12.42
C LYS A 108 18.94 25.39 12.77
N ASN A 109 17.91 24.59 12.51
CA ASN A 109 16.60 24.76 13.13
C ASN A 109 16.06 23.38 13.54
N PHE A 110 15.99 23.17 14.87
CA PHE A 110 15.47 21.97 15.53
C PHE A 110 13.95 21.91 15.44
N VAL A 111 13.40 21.57 14.28
CA VAL A 111 12.00 21.13 14.15
C VAL A 111 11.89 20.28 12.91
N GLY A 112 11.95 18.96 13.10
CA GLY A 112 11.79 17.97 12.04
C GLY A 112 10.35 17.92 11.56
N CYS A 113 10.01 18.75 10.58
CA CYS A 113 8.91 18.50 9.67
C CYS A 113 9.53 18.32 8.29
N GLY A 114 9.59 17.08 7.80
CA GLY A 114 10.04 16.76 6.46
C GLY A 114 9.01 17.26 5.46
N LEU A 115 9.19 18.48 4.96
CA LEU A 115 8.45 19.01 3.83
C LEU A 115 9.27 18.72 2.58
N LEU A 116 8.66 18.08 1.57
CA LEU A 116 9.24 17.95 0.24
C LEU A 116 9.32 19.35 -0.38
N LEU A 117 10.51 19.76 -0.84
CA LEU A 117 10.80 21.03 -1.52
C LEU A 117 10.14 21.16 -2.91
N ILE A 118 9.11 20.35 -3.21
CA ILE A 118 8.44 20.34 -4.52
C ILE A 118 7.25 21.32 -4.52
N GLU A 119 6.72 21.73 -3.37
CA GLU A 119 5.64 22.72 -3.30
C GLU A 119 6.15 24.17 -3.29
N MET A 120 6.78 24.63 -4.38
CA MET A 120 6.85 26.06 -4.71
C MET A 120 6.74 26.31 -6.23
N GLY A 121 5.87 25.58 -6.91
CA GLY A 121 5.51 25.89 -8.29
C GLY A 121 4.11 25.40 -8.60
N ILE A 122 3.21 26.34 -8.88
CA ILE A 122 1.83 26.15 -9.37
C ILE A 122 0.75 25.98 -8.28
N ILE A 123 0.55 27.00 -7.44
CA ILE A 123 -0.80 27.58 -7.25
C ILE A 123 -0.63 29.12 -7.14
N HIS A 124 -0.32 29.75 -8.26
CA HIS A 124 -0.71 31.14 -8.48
C HIS A 124 -1.50 31.14 -9.79
N GLN A 125 -2.80 31.45 -9.69
CA GLN A 125 -3.78 31.63 -10.77
C GLN A 125 -4.21 30.37 -11.55
N LEU A 126 -5.36 29.79 -11.20
CA LEU A 126 -6.70 30.14 -11.70
C LEU A 126 -7.78 29.38 -10.91
#